data_AF-A0A2U1MKI8-F1
#
_entry.id   AF-A0A2U1MKI8-F1
#
_cell.length_a   1.000
_cell.length_b   1.000
_cell.length_c   1.000
_cell.angle_alpha   90.00
_cell.angle_beta   90.00
_cell.angle_gamma   90.00
#
_symmetry.space_group_name_H-M   'P 1'
#
loop_
_entity.id
_entity.type
_entity.pdbx_description
1 polymer ?
#
loop_
_entity_poly.entity_id
_entity_poly.type
_entity_poly.pdbx_seq_one_letter_code
_entity_poly.pdbx_strand_id
1 'polypeptide(L)'
;MITPISFAPPSPEEKVTLNEAVDEDFTTLLNSFNTITQKVKILETAKNISEGEEGLENIREKRKVKPSESLKSLYFQRVVVMKNKVHDNEKKVVDTIFAARGDLDDVLFHSFFIDGQRIHFESFKEGNEVSAGVIDMWAYVLNQAEDKRSTGSLKKLYCHTSIISAEKRNLNSKANKSKFEEEMTSLLFLSPVYQSIRDVDQMLFPMMLADGHYYIVRFNLKEPQIHILDNMNHKDSIRNRYGKKFAHLRYLFIKFLKDNGYPHFKALGEYKDFDAGFVPEGKEQKKQIEDLRKKYLTKILLFEYNENKRVVESKIEEYHGLTLKEKRML
;
A
#
# COMPACT_ATOMS: atom_id res chain seq x y z
N MET A 1 13.72 -32.05 11.54
CA MET A 1 13.24 -32.97 10.48
C MET A 1 11.73 -32.95 10.54
N ILE A 2 11.06 -32.45 9.50
CA ILE A 2 9.59 -32.41 9.43
C ILE A 2 9.20 -33.39 8.33
N THR A 3 8.47 -34.43 8.68
CA THR A 3 7.85 -35.38 7.75
C THR A 3 6.42 -34.94 7.44
N PRO A 4 5.98 -34.90 6.17
CA PRO A 4 4.59 -34.58 5.84
C PRO A 4 3.69 -35.81 6.01
N ILE A 5 2.49 -35.59 6.54
CA ILE A 5 1.40 -36.57 6.55
C ILE A 5 0.51 -36.30 5.33
N SER A 6 0.32 -37.33 4.49
CA SER A 6 -0.50 -37.32 3.29
C SER A 6 -1.89 -37.87 3.59
N PHE A 7 -2.95 -37.14 3.22
CA PHE A 7 -4.28 -37.72 3.07
C PHE A 7 -4.89 -37.31 1.72
N ALA A 8 -5.53 -38.29 1.08
CA ALA A 8 -6.07 -38.24 -0.26
C ALA A 8 -7.31 -37.31 -0.39
N PRO A 9 -7.61 -36.77 -1.58
CA PRO A 9 -8.68 -35.80 -1.78
C PRO A 9 -10.08 -36.45 -1.84
N PRO A 10 -11.15 -35.78 -1.34
CA PRO A 10 -12.52 -36.11 -1.69
C PRO A 10 -12.95 -35.45 -3.03
N SER A 11 -13.91 -36.09 -3.69
CA SER A 11 -14.46 -35.78 -5.03
C SER A 11 -15.35 -34.52 -5.07
N PRO A 12 -15.58 -33.94 -6.27
CA PRO A 12 -16.33 -32.70 -6.40
C PRO A 12 -17.84 -32.95 -6.48
N GLU A 13 -18.62 -32.14 -5.76
CA GLU A 13 -19.84 -31.45 -6.25
C GLU A 13 -20.61 -30.84 -5.08
N GLU A 14 -20.89 -29.54 -5.16
CA GLU A 14 -22.26 -28.99 -5.07
C GLU A 14 -22.24 -27.46 -5.21
N LYS A 15 -23.00 -26.97 -6.20
CA LYS A 15 -23.31 -25.55 -6.39
C LYS A 15 -24.41 -25.17 -5.40
N VAL A 16 -24.22 -24.12 -4.61
CA VAL A 16 -25.31 -23.55 -3.78
C VAL A 16 -25.39 -22.03 -3.93
N THR A 17 -26.61 -21.60 -4.23
CA THR A 17 -27.17 -20.26 -4.37
C THR A 17 -27.19 -19.50 -3.04
N LEU A 18 -26.89 -18.19 -3.07
CA LEU A 18 -26.85 -17.31 -1.90
C LEU A 18 -28.15 -16.51 -1.80
N ASN A 19 -28.86 -16.66 -0.69
CA ASN A 19 -29.95 -15.76 -0.27
C ASN A 19 -29.40 -14.64 0.63
N GLU A 20 -30.02 -13.48 0.51
CA GLU A 20 -29.63 -12.19 1.07
C GLU A 20 -30.20 -11.98 2.48
N ALA A 21 -29.39 -11.43 3.38
CA ALA A 21 -29.86 -10.69 4.55
C ALA A 21 -28.91 -9.51 4.77
N VAL A 22 -29.52 -8.33 4.93
CA VAL A 22 -28.90 -7.01 5.00
C VAL A 22 -28.58 -6.69 6.46
N ASP A 23 -27.41 -6.10 6.70
CA ASP A 23 -27.19 -5.27 7.88
C ASP A 23 -26.43 -4.00 7.46
N GLU A 24 -27.05 -2.86 7.79
CA GLU A 24 -26.58 -1.50 7.61
C GLU A 24 -25.80 -1.07 8.85
N ASP A 25 -24.56 -0.61 8.71
CA ASP A 25 -24.13 0.75 9.07
C ASP A 25 -22.61 0.92 8.78
N PHE A 26 -22.14 2.16 8.85
CA PHE A 26 -20.80 2.73 8.56
C PHE A 26 -20.63 3.48 7.24
N THR A 27 -20.98 4.77 7.36
CA THR A 27 -20.74 5.92 6.50
C THR A 27 -19.26 6.37 6.41
N THR A 28 -18.85 6.63 5.18
CA THR A 28 -18.02 7.76 4.69
C THR A 28 -16.64 7.99 5.32
N LEU A 29 -15.62 7.30 4.79
CA LEU A 29 -14.22 7.73 4.84
C LEU A 29 -13.93 8.64 3.63
N LEU A 30 -13.52 9.87 3.91
CA LEU A 30 -13.05 10.85 2.92
C LEU A 30 -11.68 10.37 2.38
N ASN A 31 -11.70 9.58 1.31
CA ASN A 31 -10.48 9.00 0.75
C ASN A 31 -9.68 10.06 -0.03
N SER A 32 -8.42 10.28 0.38
CA SER A 32 -7.40 11.08 -0.32
C SER A 32 -7.16 10.66 -1.78
N PHE A 33 -7.61 9.46 -2.18
CA PHE A 33 -7.48 8.91 -3.53
C PHE A 33 -8.50 9.42 -4.56
N ASN A 34 -9.68 9.91 -4.14
CA ASN A 34 -10.57 10.59 -5.08
C ASN A 34 -9.85 11.79 -5.74
N THR A 35 -8.91 12.40 -5.00
CA THR A 35 -8.03 13.48 -5.48
C THR A 35 -7.01 12.97 -6.52
N ILE A 36 -6.54 11.72 -6.44
CA ILE A 36 -5.56 11.16 -7.39
C ILE A 36 -6.17 10.92 -8.75
N THR A 37 -7.31 10.22 -8.82
CA THR A 37 -8.01 9.96 -10.09
C THR A 37 -8.37 11.28 -10.79
N GLN A 38 -8.75 12.31 -10.02
CA GLN A 38 -9.01 13.65 -10.55
C GLN A 38 -7.73 14.32 -11.08
N LYS A 39 -6.62 14.30 -10.32
CA LYS A 39 -5.34 14.89 -10.74
C LYS A 39 -4.76 14.20 -11.98
N VAL A 40 -4.90 12.89 -12.11
CA VAL A 40 -4.48 12.14 -13.32
C VAL A 40 -5.33 12.53 -14.53
N LYS A 41 -6.65 12.59 -14.40
CA LYS A 41 -7.55 13.03 -15.49
C LYS A 41 -7.23 14.46 -15.96
N ILE A 42 -6.91 15.36 -15.02
CA ILE A 42 -6.48 16.74 -15.36
C ILE A 42 -5.17 16.71 -16.16
N LEU A 43 -4.20 15.89 -15.80
CA LEU A 43 -2.91 15.79 -16.48
C LEU A 43 -3.02 15.16 -17.88
N GLU A 44 -3.82 14.11 -18.03
CA GLU A 44 -4.11 13.50 -19.34
C GLU A 44 -4.80 14.50 -20.26
N THR A 45 -5.79 15.24 -19.73
CA THR A 45 -6.47 16.30 -20.47
C THR A 45 -5.51 17.42 -20.88
N ALA A 46 -4.61 17.85 -19.99
CA ALA A 46 -3.60 18.87 -20.28
C ALA A 46 -2.59 18.42 -21.35
N LYS A 47 -2.16 17.15 -21.33
CA LYS A 47 -1.31 16.57 -22.37
C LYS A 47 -2.03 16.52 -23.73
N ASN A 48 -3.29 16.08 -23.75
CA ASN A 48 -4.08 16.00 -24.98
C ASN A 48 -4.38 17.38 -25.60
N ILE A 49 -4.49 18.43 -24.78
CA ILE A 49 -4.62 19.82 -25.26
C ILE A 49 -3.29 20.32 -25.87
N SER A 50 -2.14 19.93 -25.30
CA SER A 50 -0.81 20.31 -25.82
C SER A 50 -0.42 19.62 -27.12
N GLU A 51 -1.07 18.50 -27.48
CA GLU A 51 -0.85 17.81 -28.76
C GLU A 51 -1.60 18.46 -29.94
N GLY A 52 -2.39 19.52 -29.69
CA GLY A 52 -3.16 20.26 -30.70
C GLY A 52 -2.56 21.58 -31.19
N GLU A 53 -1.41 22.02 -30.67
CA GLU A 53 -0.74 23.24 -31.12
C GLU A 53 0.53 22.92 -31.92
N GLU A 54 0.43 22.90 -33.25
CA GLU A 54 1.57 22.97 -34.13
C GLU A 54 2.26 24.34 -33.96
N GLY A 55 3.42 24.33 -33.30
CA GLY A 55 4.41 25.40 -33.42
C GLY A 55 4.91 25.99 -32.11
N LEU A 56 5.67 25.23 -31.32
CA LEU A 56 6.66 25.79 -30.39
C LEU A 56 7.90 24.88 -30.35
N GLU A 57 9.06 25.53 -30.44
CA GLU A 57 10.38 24.97 -30.69
C GLU A 57 10.82 23.89 -29.70
N ASN A 58 11.49 22.87 -30.24
CA ASN A 58 12.33 21.83 -29.62
C ASN A 58 12.83 22.10 -28.18
N ILE A 59 11.96 21.97 -27.17
CA ILE A 59 12.41 21.68 -25.80
C ILE A 59 12.68 20.18 -25.77
N ARG A 60 13.94 19.77 -25.99
CA ARG A 60 14.39 18.41 -25.70
C ARG A 60 13.95 18.06 -24.29
N GLU A 61 13.05 17.08 -24.14
CA GLU A 61 12.74 16.50 -22.84
C GLU A 61 14.05 16.19 -22.11
N LYS A 62 14.23 16.76 -20.91
CA LYS A 62 15.40 16.44 -20.08
C LYS A 62 15.40 14.93 -19.86
N ARG A 63 16.44 14.27 -20.40
CA ARG A 63 16.65 12.83 -20.28
C ARG A 63 16.42 12.40 -18.84
N LYS A 64 15.44 11.52 -18.59
CA LYS A 64 15.28 10.84 -17.29
C LYS A 64 16.59 10.14 -16.96
N VAL A 65 17.38 10.71 -16.06
CA VAL A 65 18.67 10.15 -15.65
C VAL A 65 18.37 8.98 -14.72
N LYS A 66 18.69 7.76 -15.16
CA LYS A 66 18.66 6.60 -14.26
C LYS A 66 19.66 6.85 -13.14
N PRO A 67 19.31 6.62 -11.86
CA PRO A 67 20.25 6.78 -10.76
C PRO A 67 21.48 5.90 -11.02
N SER A 68 22.65 6.41 -10.65
CA SER A 68 23.92 5.70 -10.80
C SER A 68 23.88 4.36 -10.07
N GLU A 69 24.64 3.37 -10.53
CA GLU A 69 24.73 2.05 -9.88
C GLU A 69 25.15 2.15 -8.40
N SER A 70 25.90 3.20 -8.03
CA SER A 70 26.24 3.52 -6.63
C SER A 70 25.04 3.86 -5.74
N LEU A 71 23.94 4.41 -6.29
CA LEU A 71 22.70 4.68 -5.56
C LEU A 71 21.75 3.47 -5.51
N LYS A 72 21.96 2.47 -6.38
CA LYS A 72 21.31 1.14 -6.35
C LYS A 72 22.06 0.12 -5.48
N SER A 73 23.06 0.62 -4.76
CA SER A 73 23.96 -0.15 -3.91
C SER A 73 23.20 -0.98 -2.87
N LEU A 74 23.72 -2.17 -2.59
CA LEU A 74 23.27 -3.08 -1.52
C LEU A 74 23.20 -2.41 -0.14
N TYR A 75 23.87 -1.27 0.05
CA TYR A 75 23.91 -0.52 1.31
C TYR A 75 22.75 0.49 1.47
N PHE A 76 21.94 0.75 0.44
CA PHE A 76 20.75 1.60 0.60
C PHE A 76 19.62 0.82 1.29
N GLN A 77 19.39 1.13 2.57
CA GLN A 77 18.47 0.38 3.42
C GLN A 77 16.99 0.76 3.15
N ARG A 78 16.42 0.13 2.12
CA ARG A 78 15.01 0.31 1.71
C ARG A 78 14.02 -0.36 2.66
N VAL A 79 14.45 -1.39 3.40
CA VAL A 79 13.61 -2.14 4.34
C VAL A 79 13.76 -1.58 5.75
N VAL A 80 12.66 -1.46 6.48
CA VAL A 80 12.71 -1.19 7.92
C VAL A 80 13.31 -2.42 8.62
N VAL A 81 14.46 -2.26 9.28
CA VAL A 81 15.14 -3.39 9.95
C VAL A 81 14.63 -3.52 11.37
N MET A 82 14.01 -4.67 11.67
CA MET A 82 13.45 -4.98 12.99
C MET A 82 14.53 -5.11 14.07
N LYS A 83 15.68 -5.70 13.75
CA LYS A 83 16.74 -6.05 14.73
C LYS A 83 17.41 -4.86 15.40
N ASN A 84 17.41 -3.70 14.75
CA ASN A 84 18.09 -2.51 15.28
C ASN A 84 17.21 -1.87 16.37
N LYS A 85 17.84 -1.25 17.37
CA LYS A 85 17.10 -0.43 18.34
C LYS A 85 16.53 0.81 17.66
N VAL A 86 15.48 1.38 18.25
CA VAL A 86 14.97 2.69 17.81
C VAL A 86 16.03 3.76 18.04
N HIS A 87 16.39 4.48 16.98
CA HIS A 87 17.41 5.51 16.98
C HIS A 87 16.88 6.82 17.57
N ASP A 88 17.78 7.71 18.01
CA ASP A 88 17.37 8.95 18.69
C ASP A 88 16.62 9.92 17.77
N ASN A 89 16.91 9.93 16.47
CA ASN A 89 16.12 10.68 15.50
C ASN A 89 14.68 10.13 15.38
N GLU A 90 14.51 8.81 15.39
CA GLU A 90 13.20 8.17 15.36
C GLU A 90 12.40 8.51 16.63
N LYS A 91 13.05 8.51 17.80
CA LYS A 91 12.42 8.98 19.05
C LYS A 91 11.99 10.44 18.96
N LYS A 92 12.87 11.32 18.44
CA LYS A 92 12.55 12.74 18.31
C LYS A 92 11.31 12.99 17.46
N VAL A 93 11.20 12.30 16.33
CA VAL A 93 10.01 12.40 15.44
C VAL A 93 8.76 11.95 16.19
N VAL A 94 8.83 10.78 16.83
CA VAL A 94 7.71 10.20 17.59
C VAL A 94 7.25 11.14 18.71
N ASP A 95 8.19 11.66 19.50
CA ASP A 95 7.91 12.58 20.59
C ASP A 95 7.21 13.84 20.10
N THR A 96 7.65 14.39 18.95
CA THR A 96 7.04 15.58 18.34
C THR A 96 5.64 15.29 17.79
N ILE A 97 5.45 14.20 17.04
CA ILE A 97 4.17 13.90 16.40
C ILE A 97 3.12 13.50 17.44
N PHE A 98 3.49 12.71 18.46
CA PHE A 98 2.55 12.25 19.49
C PHE A 98 2.40 13.21 20.67
N ALA A 99 3.02 14.39 20.60
CA ALA A 99 2.82 15.46 21.59
C ALA A 99 1.41 16.08 21.55
N ALA A 100 0.54 15.64 20.63
CA ALA A 100 -0.81 16.20 20.43
C ALA A 100 -0.79 17.71 20.16
N ARG A 101 0.21 18.16 19.37
CA ARG A 101 0.38 19.56 18.99
C ARG A 101 0.21 19.74 17.51
N GLY A 102 -0.75 20.59 17.15
CA GLY A 102 -1.14 20.88 15.77
C GLY A 102 -2.49 20.28 15.45
N ASP A 103 -3.11 20.80 14.39
CA ASP A 103 -4.42 20.34 13.97
C ASP A 103 -4.34 18.96 13.33
N LEU A 104 -5.39 18.15 13.52
CA LEU A 104 -5.50 16.82 12.94
C LEU A 104 -5.42 16.83 11.41
N ASP A 105 -5.80 17.96 10.80
CA ASP A 105 -5.76 18.21 9.36
C ASP A 105 -4.40 18.71 8.84
N ASP A 106 -3.40 18.93 9.72
CA ASP A 106 -2.03 19.30 9.34
C ASP A 106 -1.49 18.33 8.27
N VAL A 107 -1.13 18.82 7.10
CA VAL A 107 -0.52 17.99 6.05
C VAL A 107 0.95 17.75 6.40
N LEU A 108 1.26 16.57 6.94
CA LEU A 108 2.61 16.18 7.33
C LEU A 108 3.36 15.45 6.20
N PHE A 109 2.62 14.84 5.28
CA PHE A 109 3.17 14.23 4.08
C PHE A 109 2.53 14.85 2.86
N HIS A 110 3.33 15.39 1.95
CA HIS A 110 2.87 15.94 0.69
C HIS A 110 3.68 15.31 -0.44
N SER A 111 2.98 14.79 -1.44
CA SER A 111 3.55 14.48 -2.73
C SER A 111 2.60 14.99 -3.80
N PHE A 112 3.02 14.95 -5.06
CA PHE A 112 2.18 15.35 -6.19
C PHE A 112 0.75 14.75 -6.13
N PHE A 113 0.60 13.53 -5.60
CA PHE A 113 -0.67 12.79 -5.61
C PHE A 113 -1.28 12.54 -4.23
N ILE A 114 -0.48 12.45 -3.16
CA ILE A 114 -0.98 12.04 -1.84
C ILE A 114 -0.69 13.14 -0.81
N ASP A 115 -1.75 13.59 -0.17
CA ASP A 115 -1.70 14.42 1.03
C ASP A 115 -2.00 13.56 2.25
N GLY A 116 -1.06 13.54 3.19
CA GLY A 116 -1.11 12.80 4.43
C GLY A 116 -1.29 13.73 5.61
N GLN A 117 -2.49 13.75 6.16
CA GLN A 117 -2.82 14.53 7.34
C GLN A 117 -2.29 13.89 8.63
N ARG A 118 -2.07 14.71 9.67
CA ARG A 118 -1.59 14.31 11.00
C ARG A 118 -2.41 13.19 11.62
N ILE A 119 -3.74 13.24 11.50
CA ILE A 119 -4.65 12.23 12.06
C ILE A 119 -4.25 10.80 11.66
N HIS A 120 -3.78 10.60 10.43
CA HIS A 120 -3.32 9.30 9.96
C HIS A 120 -2.02 8.89 10.66
N PHE A 121 -1.07 9.81 10.86
CA PHE A 121 0.20 9.52 11.51
C PHE A 121 0.06 9.24 13.01
N GLU A 122 -0.86 9.91 13.69
CA GLU A 122 -1.15 9.67 15.11
C GLU A 122 -1.73 8.28 15.37
N SER A 123 -2.29 7.62 14.35
CA SER A 123 -2.71 6.21 14.42
C SER A 123 -1.55 5.23 14.70
N PHE A 124 -0.29 5.64 14.50
CA PHE A 124 0.87 4.84 14.88
C PHE A 124 1.10 4.76 16.40
N LYS A 125 0.44 5.59 17.20
CA LYS A 125 0.54 5.52 18.67
C LYS A 125 0.16 4.12 19.17
N GLU A 126 0.83 3.65 20.21
CA GLU A 126 0.55 2.32 20.79
C GLU A 126 -0.93 2.22 21.21
N GLY A 127 -1.54 1.07 20.95
CA GLY A 127 -2.94 0.80 21.26
C GLY A 127 -3.92 1.26 20.19
N ASN A 128 -3.50 2.14 19.26
CA ASN A 128 -4.34 2.58 18.15
C ASN A 128 -4.30 1.59 16.98
N GLU A 129 -5.44 1.44 16.31
CA GLU A 129 -5.53 0.81 15.01
C GLU A 129 -4.81 1.68 13.97
N VAL A 130 -4.02 1.05 13.10
CA VAL A 130 -3.27 1.76 12.05
C VAL A 130 -4.24 2.20 10.97
N SER A 131 -4.27 3.49 10.66
CA SER A 131 -5.18 4.01 9.63
C SER A 131 -4.80 3.54 8.22
N ALA A 132 -5.81 3.37 7.36
CA ALA A 132 -5.61 3.09 5.93
C ALA A 132 -4.69 4.12 5.25
N GLY A 133 -4.82 5.40 5.62
CA GLY A 133 -4.02 6.49 5.05
C GLY A 133 -2.51 6.26 5.20
N VAL A 134 -2.02 5.81 6.36
CA VAL A 134 -0.58 5.51 6.52
C VAL A 134 -0.14 4.26 5.78
N ILE A 135 -1.03 3.28 5.59
CA ILE A 135 -0.76 2.10 4.76
C ILE A 135 -0.59 2.55 3.30
N ASP A 136 -1.45 3.43 2.82
CA ASP A 136 -1.42 3.93 1.45
C ASP A 136 -0.21 4.83 1.17
N MET A 137 0.13 5.72 2.11
CA MET A 137 1.36 6.50 2.06
C MET A 137 2.60 5.60 2.07
N TRP A 138 2.58 4.53 2.87
CA TRP A 138 3.69 3.58 2.89
C TRP A 138 3.81 2.79 1.57
N ALA A 139 2.68 2.37 0.98
CA ALA A 139 2.66 1.75 -0.35
C ALA A 139 3.27 2.69 -1.41
N TYR A 140 2.92 3.97 -1.37
CA TYR A 140 3.52 4.98 -2.25
C TYR A 140 5.03 5.10 -2.03
N VAL A 141 5.50 5.23 -0.78
CA VAL A 141 6.93 5.29 -0.44
C VAL A 141 7.67 4.05 -0.98
N LEU A 142 7.09 2.86 -0.83
CA LEU A 142 7.64 1.61 -1.34
C LEU A 142 7.73 1.58 -2.87
N ASN A 143 6.71 2.08 -3.57
CA ASN A 143 6.71 2.18 -5.03
C ASN A 143 7.78 3.15 -5.53
N GLN A 144 7.94 4.31 -4.87
CA GLN A 144 8.98 5.27 -5.24
C GLN A 144 10.38 4.68 -5.03
N ALA A 145 10.59 3.98 -3.91
CA ALA A 145 11.88 3.36 -3.57
C ALA A 145 12.30 2.18 -4.48
N GLU A 146 11.48 1.77 -5.45
CA GLU A 146 11.87 0.79 -6.47
C GLU A 146 12.87 1.36 -7.48
N ASP A 147 13.01 2.68 -7.60
CA ASP A 147 14.04 3.34 -8.44
C ASP A 147 15.47 3.00 -7.99
N LYS A 148 15.65 2.81 -6.68
CA LYS A 148 16.88 2.44 -5.98
C LYS A 148 16.98 0.93 -5.75
N ARG A 149 16.25 0.13 -6.53
CA ARG A 149 16.23 -1.32 -6.39
C ARG A 149 17.55 -1.97 -6.77
N SER A 150 18.01 -2.89 -5.91
CA SER A 150 19.13 -3.78 -6.21
C SER A 150 18.81 -4.63 -7.43
N THR A 151 19.69 -4.66 -8.42
CA THR A 151 19.45 -5.22 -9.77
C THR A 151 18.81 -6.62 -9.77
N GLY A 152 19.19 -7.51 -8.85
CA GLY A 152 18.68 -8.89 -8.78
C GLY A 152 17.41 -9.13 -7.94
N SER A 153 16.86 -8.14 -7.23
CA SER A 153 15.67 -8.38 -6.41
C SER A 153 14.37 -8.39 -7.23
N LEU A 154 13.33 -9.05 -6.74
CA LEU A 154 12.01 -9.04 -7.39
C LEU A 154 11.45 -7.61 -7.47
N LYS A 155 10.89 -7.28 -8.63
CA LYS A 155 10.23 -6.02 -8.96
C LYS A 155 8.81 -5.99 -8.40
N LYS A 156 8.56 -5.16 -7.39
CA LYS A 156 7.30 -5.16 -6.65
C LYS A 156 6.52 -3.88 -6.89
N LEU A 157 5.21 -4.00 -7.00
CA LEU A 157 4.30 -2.86 -7.02
C LEU A 157 3.24 -3.05 -5.93
N TYR A 158 3.03 -2.00 -5.14
CA TYR A 158 2.17 -2.01 -3.95
C TYR A 158 0.94 -1.16 -4.22
N CYS A 159 -0.23 -1.76 -4.11
CA CYS A 159 -1.51 -1.09 -4.29
C CYS A 159 -1.97 -0.39 -3.02
N HIS A 160 -2.97 0.48 -3.18
CA HIS A 160 -3.66 1.14 -2.09
C HIS A 160 -4.80 0.28 -1.52
N THR A 161 -5.16 0.54 -0.27
CA THR A 161 -6.23 -0.15 0.46
C THR A 161 -7.61 0.04 -0.20
N SER A 162 -7.81 1.15 -0.92
CA SER A 162 -9.07 1.49 -1.60
C SER A 162 -9.16 1.01 -3.06
N ILE A 163 -8.17 0.25 -3.55
CA ILE A 163 -8.13 -0.19 -4.96
C ILE A 163 -9.34 -1.04 -5.36
N ILE A 164 -9.97 -1.69 -4.38
CA ILE A 164 -11.28 -2.32 -4.54
C ILE A 164 -12.30 -1.51 -3.75
N SER A 165 -13.25 -0.91 -4.46
CA SER A 165 -14.35 -0.19 -3.81
C SER A 165 -15.22 -1.17 -3.02
N ALA A 166 -15.55 -0.80 -1.78
CA ALA A 166 -16.44 -1.57 -0.91
C ALA A 166 -17.93 -1.51 -1.35
N GLU A 167 -18.24 -0.95 -2.51
CA GLU A 167 -19.62 -0.75 -2.97
C GLU A 167 -20.37 -2.08 -3.15
N LYS A 168 -21.18 -2.37 -2.13
CA LYS A 168 -21.92 -3.62 -1.90
C LYS A 168 -22.99 -3.93 -2.95
N ARG A 169 -23.32 -3.03 -3.88
CA ARG A 169 -24.52 -3.20 -4.73
C ARG A 169 -24.27 -3.92 -6.05
N ASN A 170 -23.05 -3.94 -6.58
CA ASN A 170 -22.76 -4.77 -7.75
C ASN A 170 -21.25 -4.88 -8.01
N LEU A 171 -20.58 -5.84 -7.35
CA LEU A 171 -19.14 -6.11 -7.53
C LEU A 171 -18.78 -6.20 -9.02
N ASN A 172 -19.65 -6.78 -9.86
CA ASN A 172 -19.41 -6.98 -11.29
C ASN A 172 -19.84 -5.83 -12.21
N SER A 173 -20.20 -4.65 -11.67
CA SER A 173 -20.60 -3.52 -12.50
C SER A 173 -19.48 -3.07 -13.46
N LYS A 174 -19.89 -2.49 -14.59
CA LYS A 174 -18.96 -1.83 -15.52
C LYS A 174 -18.17 -0.71 -14.82
N ALA A 175 -18.80 0.01 -13.89
CA ALA A 175 -18.19 1.09 -13.13
C ALA A 175 -17.03 0.58 -12.25
N ASN A 176 -17.21 -0.53 -11.53
CA ASN A 176 -16.15 -1.10 -10.68
C ASN A 176 -14.95 -1.57 -11.51
N LYS A 177 -15.20 -2.14 -12.69
CA LYS A 177 -14.12 -2.54 -13.61
C LYS A 177 -13.34 -1.32 -14.11
N SER A 178 -14.03 -0.28 -14.58
CA SER A 178 -13.42 0.98 -15.03
C SER A 178 -12.60 1.61 -13.90
N LYS A 179 -13.15 1.69 -12.69
CA LYS A 179 -12.45 2.26 -11.54
C LYS A 179 -11.18 1.46 -11.20
N PHE A 180 -11.26 0.13 -11.14
CA PHE A 180 -10.09 -0.70 -10.89
C PHE A 180 -9.00 -0.51 -11.96
N GLU A 181 -9.40 -0.42 -13.22
CA GLU A 181 -8.49 -0.17 -14.35
C GLU A 181 -7.86 1.23 -14.30
N GLU A 182 -8.63 2.26 -13.96
CA GLU A 182 -8.15 3.63 -13.74
C GLU A 182 -7.12 3.67 -12.59
N GLU A 183 -7.40 3.01 -11.47
CA GLU A 183 -6.48 2.93 -10.32
C GLU A 183 -5.18 2.18 -10.68
N MET A 184 -5.28 1.04 -11.36
CA MET A 184 -4.12 0.26 -11.81
C MET A 184 -3.26 1.03 -12.82
N THR A 185 -3.90 1.74 -13.75
CA THR A 185 -3.23 2.58 -14.76
C THR A 185 -2.54 3.76 -14.08
N SER A 186 -3.22 4.42 -13.15
CA SER A 186 -2.63 5.48 -12.33
C SER A 186 -1.42 4.96 -11.56
N LEU A 187 -1.52 3.80 -10.90
CA LEU A 187 -0.42 3.21 -10.15
C LEU A 187 0.82 2.94 -11.01
N LEU A 188 0.63 2.44 -12.23
CA LEU A 188 1.73 2.23 -13.19
C LEU A 188 2.29 3.57 -13.70
N PHE A 189 1.43 4.54 -14.00
CA PHE A 189 1.84 5.88 -14.42
C PHE A 189 2.71 6.59 -13.36
N LEU A 190 2.38 6.38 -12.08
CA LEU A 190 3.11 6.93 -10.93
C LEU A 190 4.42 6.20 -10.62
N SER A 191 4.63 5.02 -11.19
CA SER A 191 5.84 4.26 -10.94
C SER A 191 7.04 4.96 -11.58
N PRO A 192 8.14 5.19 -10.83
CA PRO A 192 9.35 5.72 -11.43
C PRO A 192 10.08 4.70 -12.34
N VAL A 193 9.70 3.41 -12.26
CA VAL A 193 10.45 2.31 -12.89
C VAL A 193 9.62 1.50 -13.88
N TYR A 194 8.35 1.24 -13.58
CA TYR A 194 7.53 0.29 -14.34
C TYR A 194 6.64 1.04 -15.31
N GLN A 195 6.78 0.76 -16.60
CA GLN A 195 5.95 1.37 -17.65
C GLN A 195 4.79 0.46 -18.03
N SER A 196 4.92 -0.83 -17.75
CA SER A 196 3.90 -1.84 -18.02
C SER A 196 3.79 -2.82 -16.86
N ILE A 197 2.61 -3.43 -16.71
CA ILE A 197 2.41 -4.55 -15.79
C ILE A 197 3.34 -5.74 -16.11
N ARG A 198 3.83 -5.84 -17.34
CA ARG A 198 4.82 -6.85 -17.76
C ARG A 198 6.18 -6.66 -17.10
N ASP A 199 6.48 -5.46 -16.61
CA ASP A 199 7.73 -5.17 -15.91
C ASP A 199 7.69 -5.62 -14.45
N VAL A 200 6.52 -5.96 -13.91
CA VAL A 200 6.32 -6.25 -12.49
C VAL A 200 6.39 -7.76 -12.23
N ASP A 201 7.18 -8.16 -11.23
CA ASP A 201 7.27 -9.56 -10.80
C ASP A 201 6.19 -9.88 -9.75
N GLN A 202 5.82 -8.91 -8.90
CA GLN A 202 4.90 -9.11 -7.78
C GLN A 202 3.99 -7.91 -7.55
N MET A 203 2.71 -8.19 -7.36
CA MET A 203 1.71 -7.22 -6.98
C MET A 203 1.25 -7.50 -5.55
N LEU A 204 1.22 -6.48 -4.71
CA LEU A 204 0.76 -6.58 -3.33
C LEU A 204 -0.47 -5.70 -3.13
N PHE A 205 -1.55 -6.30 -2.63
CA PHE A 205 -2.82 -5.65 -2.35
C PHE A 205 -3.07 -5.68 -0.85
N PRO A 206 -2.89 -4.56 -0.14
CA PRO A 206 -3.41 -4.41 1.21
C PRO A 206 -4.94 -4.46 1.16
N MET A 207 -5.51 -5.35 1.95
CA MET A 207 -6.94 -5.62 2.00
C MET A 207 -7.43 -5.46 3.44
N MET A 208 -8.69 -5.06 3.59
CA MET A 208 -9.34 -4.93 4.89
C MET A 208 -10.59 -5.79 4.94
N LEU A 209 -10.78 -6.52 6.03
CA LEU A 209 -12.01 -7.25 6.32
C LEU A 209 -13.11 -6.29 6.80
N ALA A 210 -14.31 -6.80 7.08
CA ALA A 210 -15.43 -5.97 7.54
C ALA A 210 -15.27 -5.53 9.01
N ASP A 211 -14.47 -6.26 9.77
CA ASP A 211 -14.15 -6.03 11.19
C ASP A 211 -12.92 -5.10 11.39
N GLY A 212 -12.45 -4.45 10.33
CA GLY A 212 -11.26 -3.56 10.36
C GLY A 212 -9.92 -4.29 10.16
N HIS A 213 -9.90 -5.62 10.22
CA HIS A 213 -8.63 -6.36 10.16
C HIS A 213 -7.93 -6.27 8.80
N TYR A 214 -6.65 -5.92 8.81
CA TYR A 214 -5.82 -5.83 7.60
C TYR A 214 -5.09 -7.14 7.29
N TYR A 215 -5.06 -7.49 6.01
CA TYR A 215 -4.28 -8.60 5.47
C TYR A 215 -3.70 -8.20 4.10
N ILE A 216 -2.76 -8.98 3.56
CA ILE A 216 -2.14 -8.70 2.26
C ILE A 216 -2.40 -9.85 1.31
N VAL A 217 -2.87 -9.54 0.10
CA VAL A 217 -2.92 -10.48 -1.01
C VAL A 217 -1.75 -10.20 -1.94
N ARG A 218 -0.87 -11.17 -2.13
CA ARG A 218 0.28 -11.08 -3.04
C ARG A 218 0.04 -11.95 -4.27
N PHE A 219 0.05 -11.34 -5.45
CA PHE A 219 0.13 -12.05 -6.73
C PHE A 219 1.60 -12.09 -7.16
N ASN A 220 2.16 -13.30 -7.28
CA ASN A 220 3.45 -13.54 -7.89
C ASN A 220 3.23 -13.76 -9.39
N LEU A 221 3.64 -12.79 -10.20
CA LEU A 221 3.50 -12.83 -11.66
C LEU A 221 4.64 -13.63 -12.30
N LYS A 222 5.85 -13.56 -11.71
CA LYS A 222 7.02 -14.31 -12.17
C LYS A 222 6.86 -15.81 -12.01
N GLU A 223 6.36 -16.25 -10.85
CA GLU A 223 5.98 -17.64 -10.57
C GLU A 223 4.50 -17.63 -10.23
N PRO A 224 3.59 -17.94 -11.18
CA PRO A 224 2.15 -17.76 -11.05
C PRO A 224 1.56 -18.38 -9.78
N GLN A 225 1.47 -17.58 -8.72
CA GLN A 225 1.01 -17.99 -7.39
C GLN A 225 0.34 -16.82 -6.70
N ILE A 226 -0.65 -17.12 -5.85
CA ILE A 226 -1.35 -16.12 -5.04
C ILE A 226 -1.20 -16.52 -3.58
N HIS A 227 -0.74 -15.59 -2.75
CA HIS A 227 -0.57 -15.80 -1.31
C HIS A 227 -1.44 -14.81 -0.54
N ILE A 228 -2.14 -15.29 0.49
CA ILE A 228 -2.78 -14.43 1.50
C ILE A 228 -1.89 -14.44 2.73
N LEU A 229 -1.44 -13.26 3.13
CA LEU A 229 -0.62 -13.03 4.31
C LEU A 229 -1.50 -12.36 5.36
N ASP A 230 -1.82 -13.10 6.43
CA ASP A 230 -2.64 -12.64 7.55
C ASP A 230 -1.96 -13.04 8.87
N ASN A 231 -1.75 -12.05 9.75
CA ASN A 231 -1.15 -12.24 11.08
C ASN A 231 -2.16 -12.66 12.16
N MET A 232 -3.46 -12.72 11.86
CA MET A 232 -4.49 -13.16 12.77
C MET A 232 -4.71 -14.67 12.67
N ASN A 233 -4.62 -15.35 13.81
CA ASN A 233 -5.08 -16.73 13.92
C ASN A 233 -6.62 -16.75 13.96
N HIS A 234 -7.25 -17.44 13.02
CA HIS A 234 -8.69 -17.57 12.93
C HIS A 234 -9.06 -19.03 12.65
N LYS A 235 -10.22 -19.46 13.16
CA LYS A 235 -10.74 -20.82 12.96
C LYS A 235 -11.58 -20.96 11.69
N ASP A 236 -11.91 -19.83 11.06
CA ASP A 236 -12.73 -19.82 9.85
C ASP A 236 -11.95 -20.42 8.68
N SER A 237 -12.68 -21.06 7.76
CA SER A 237 -12.07 -21.42 6.48
C SER A 237 -11.66 -20.16 5.71
N ILE A 238 -10.57 -20.26 4.97
CA ILE A 238 -10.11 -19.24 4.01
C ILE A 238 -11.26 -18.73 3.13
N ARG A 239 -12.09 -19.66 2.64
CA ARG A 239 -13.23 -19.34 1.78
C ARG A 239 -14.25 -18.47 2.49
N ASN A 240 -14.52 -18.74 3.76
CA ASN A 240 -15.49 -17.95 4.54
C ASN A 240 -14.94 -16.56 4.87
N ARG A 241 -13.67 -16.49 5.30
CA ARG A 241 -13.07 -15.24 5.75
C ARG A 241 -12.78 -14.27 4.61
N TYR A 242 -12.14 -14.74 3.53
CA TYR A 242 -11.67 -13.87 2.45
C TYR A 242 -12.51 -13.98 1.18
N GLY A 243 -13.25 -15.09 1.00
CA GLY A 243 -13.68 -15.58 -0.31
C GLY A 243 -14.40 -14.57 -1.20
N LYS A 244 -15.33 -13.78 -0.67
CA LYS A 244 -16.07 -12.79 -1.49
C LYS A 244 -15.16 -11.67 -2.02
N LYS A 245 -14.44 -10.96 -1.13
CA LYS A 245 -13.54 -9.85 -1.51
C LYS A 245 -12.35 -10.36 -2.34
N PHE A 246 -11.77 -11.49 -1.94
CA PHE A 246 -10.64 -12.10 -2.64
C PHE A 246 -11.02 -12.58 -4.06
N ALA A 247 -12.14 -13.28 -4.21
CA ALA A 247 -12.60 -13.72 -5.54
C ALA A 247 -12.84 -12.53 -6.46
N HIS A 248 -13.37 -11.43 -5.91
CA HIS A 248 -13.57 -10.20 -6.66
C HIS A 248 -12.26 -9.53 -7.09
N LEU A 249 -11.30 -9.35 -6.16
CA LEU A 249 -9.94 -8.87 -6.47
C LEU A 249 -9.31 -9.68 -7.60
N ARG A 250 -9.34 -11.01 -7.43
CA ARG A 250 -8.74 -11.94 -8.37
C ARG A 250 -9.38 -11.83 -9.75
N TYR A 251 -10.71 -11.74 -9.83
CA TYR A 251 -11.41 -11.54 -11.08
C TYR A 251 -10.98 -10.24 -11.78
N LEU A 252 -11.01 -9.12 -11.07
CA LEU A 252 -10.63 -7.81 -11.63
C LEU A 252 -9.17 -7.80 -12.10
N PHE A 253 -8.27 -8.31 -11.26
CA PHE A 253 -6.84 -8.27 -11.57
C PHE A 253 -6.45 -9.23 -12.69
N ILE A 254 -6.99 -10.45 -12.73
CA ILE A 254 -6.75 -11.38 -13.86
C ILE A 254 -7.31 -10.81 -15.16
N LYS A 255 -8.48 -10.15 -15.10
CA LYS A 255 -9.05 -9.47 -16.26
C LYS A 255 -8.14 -8.33 -16.72
N PHE A 256 -7.67 -7.47 -15.82
CA PHE A 256 -6.71 -6.41 -16.13
C PHE A 256 -5.44 -6.97 -16.80
N LEU A 257 -4.87 -8.06 -16.26
CA LEU A 257 -3.71 -8.73 -16.84
C LEU A 257 -3.99 -9.23 -18.27
N LYS A 258 -5.15 -9.85 -18.49
CA LYS A 258 -5.55 -10.33 -19.82
C LYS A 258 -5.68 -9.17 -20.80
N ASP A 259 -6.41 -8.13 -20.42
CA ASP A 259 -6.71 -6.98 -21.28
C ASP A 259 -5.44 -6.17 -21.62
N ASN A 260 -4.43 -6.18 -20.72
CA ASN A 260 -3.10 -5.60 -20.93
C ASN A 260 -2.07 -6.61 -21.48
N GLY A 261 -2.54 -7.74 -22.01
CA GLY A 261 -1.72 -8.70 -22.76
C GLY A 261 -0.65 -9.43 -21.94
N TYR A 262 -0.82 -9.61 -20.63
CA TYR A 262 0.13 -10.37 -19.82
C TYR A 262 0.07 -11.88 -20.16
N PRO A 263 1.17 -12.54 -20.58
CA PRO A 263 1.11 -13.86 -21.24
C PRO A 263 0.67 -15.02 -20.33
N HIS A 264 0.97 -14.96 -19.04
CA HIS A 264 0.74 -16.07 -18.10
C HIS A 264 -0.48 -15.86 -17.17
N PHE A 265 -1.40 -14.95 -17.52
CA PHE A 265 -2.54 -14.62 -16.68
C PHE A 265 -3.44 -15.84 -16.34
N LYS A 266 -3.53 -16.82 -17.25
CA LYS A 266 -4.34 -18.04 -17.07
C LYS A 266 -3.84 -18.90 -15.91
N ALA A 267 -2.52 -18.98 -15.70
CA ALA A 267 -1.94 -19.78 -14.63
C ALA A 267 -2.33 -19.25 -13.23
N LEU A 268 -2.64 -17.96 -13.10
CA LEU A 268 -3.21 -17.37 -11.88
C LEU A 268 -4.71 -17.67 -11.71
N GLY A 269 -5.38 -18.09 -12.79
CA GLY A 269 -6.79 -18.48 -12.84
C GLY A 269 -7.06 -19.92 -12.37
N GLU A 270 -6.05 -20.78 -12.38
CA GLU A 270 -6.15 -22.14 -11.83
C GLU A 270 -5.99 -22.07 -10.31
N TYR A 271 -7.10 -22.19 -9.59
CA TYR A 271 -7.14 -22.07 -8.13
C TYR A 271 -6.58 -23.35 -7.49
N LYS A 272 -5.57 -23.23 -6.64
CA LYS A 272 -5.18 -24.27 -5.68
C LYS A 272 -5.30 -23.69 -4.28
N ASP A 273 -5.87 -24.47 -3.36
CA ASP A 273 -5.97 -24.09 -1.95
C ASP A 273 -4.58 -23.76 -1.39
N PHE A 274 -4.53 -22.83 -0.43
CA PHE A 274 -3.29 -22.34 0.15
C PHE A 274 -3.30 -22.48 1.67
N ASP A 275 -2.12 -22.61 2.25
CA ASP A 275 -1.91 -22.50 3.68
C ASP A 275 -1.89 -21.01 4.07
N ALA A 276 -2.75 -20.62 5.01
CA ALA A 276 -2.77 -19.29 5.61
C ALA A 276 -2.40 -19.38 7.08
N GLY A 277 -1.64 -18.39 7.56
CA GLY A 277 -1.39 -18.18 8.99
C GLY A 277 0.08 -17.94 9.31
N PHE A 278 0.34 -16.93 10.12
CA PHE A 278 1.59 -16.80 10.87
C PHE A 278 1.40 -17.37 12.29
N VAL A 279 2.51 -17.74 12.93
CA VAL A 279 2.51 -18.17 14.35
C VAL A 279 2.02 -17.00 15.22
N PRO A 280 1.17 -17.24 16.24
CA PRO A 280 0.67 -16.19 17.11
C PRO A 280 1.78 -15.34 17.74
N GLU A 281 1.46 -14.06 17.95
CA GLU A 281 2.37 -13.10 18.57
C GLU A 281 2.54 -13.35 20.08
N GLY A 282 3.75 -13.62 20.53
CA GLY A 282 4.19 -13.62 21.92
C GLY A 282 4.63 -12.22 22.41
N LYS A 283 4.98 -12.12 23.70
CA LYS A 283 5.30 -10.83 24.36
C LYS A 283 6.43 -10.03 23.68
N GLU A 284 7.43 -10.71 23.14
CA GLU A 284 8.55 -10.07 22.44
C GLU A 284 8.11 -9.45 21.10
N GLN A 285 7.09 -10.01 20.43
CA GLN A 285 6.55 -9.47 19.18
C GLN A 285 5.81 -8.14 19.40
N LYS A 286 5.13 -7.96 20.55
CA LYS A 286 4.43 -6.70 20.85
C LYS A 286 5.41 -5.50 20.87
N LYS A 287 6.52 -5.64 21.59
CA LYS A 287 7.56 -4.58 21.63
C LYS A 287 8.18 -4.33 20.25
N GLN A 288 8.39 -5.38 19.46
CA GLN A 288 8.89 -5.24 18.09
C GLN A 288 7.91 -4.45 17.20
N ILE A 289 6.60 -4.68 17.35
CA ILE A 289 5.56 -3.94 16.64
C ILE A 289 5.56 -2.47 17.06
N GLU A 290 5.69 -2.16 18.35
CA GLU A 290 5.82 -0.78 18.83
C GLU A 290 7.02 -0.06 18.24
N ASP A 291 8.18 -0.73 18.20
CA ASP A 291 9.38 -0.16 17.60
C ASP A 291 9.25 -0.03 16.07
N LEU A 292 8.55 -0.95 15.41
CA LEU A 292 8.22 -0.83 13.99
C LEU A 292 7.34 0.37 13.71
N ARG A 293 6.31 0.64 14.52
CA ARG A 293 5.43 1.82 14.36
C ARG A 293 6.24 3.12 14.35
N LYS A 294 7.19 3.26 15.28
CA LYS A 294 8.11 4.42 15.36
C LYS A 294 8.99 4.56 14.11
N LYS A 295 9.53 3.45 13.63
CA LYS A 295 10.39 3.39 12.45
C LYS A 295 9.62 3.72 11.17
N TYR A 296 8.42 3.16 10.98
CA TYR A 296 7.58 3.45 9.83
C TYR A 296 7.13 4.91 9.82
N LEU A 297 6.67 5.44 10.95
CA LEU A 297 6.33 6.87 11.08
C LEU A 297 7.48 7.76 10.61
N THR A 298 8.67 7.54 11.18
CA THR A 298 9.87 8.31 10.84
C THR A 298 10.23 8.16 9.36
N LYS A 299 10.19 6.93 8.84
CA LYS A 299 10.58 6.65 7.46
C LYS A 299 9.66 7.28 6.44
N ILE A 300 8.35 7.30 6.70
CA ILE A 300 7.36 7.93 5.82
C ILE A 300 7.55 9.46 5.85
N LEU A 301 7.58 10.05 7.05
CA LEU A 301 7.63 11.51 7.20
C LEU A 301 8.95 12.12 6.70
N LEU A 302 10.07 11.44 6.90
CA LEU A 302 11.39 11.93 6.47
C LEU A 302 11.82 11.37 5.11
N PHE A 303 10.90 10.73 4.37
CA PHE A 303 11.16 10.24 3.03
C PHE A 303 11.49 11.40 2.08
N GLU A 304 12.38 11.17 1.13
CA GLU A 304 12.86 12.24 0.24
C GLU A 304 11.80 12.79 -0.72
N TYR A 305 10.78 11.97 -1.04
CA TYR A 305 9.64 12.38 -1.87
C TYR A 305 8.50 13.01 -1.05
N ASN A 306 8.67 13.19 0.28
CA ASN A 306 7.79 14.05 1.04
C ASN A 306 8.24 15.50 0.87
N GLU A 307 7.48 16.27 0.09
CA GLU A 307 7.74 17.70 -0.15
C GLU A 307 7.65 18.53 1.15
N ASN A 308 6.88 18.06 2.13
CA ASN A 308 6.78 18.67 3.47
C ASN A 308 7.87 18.20 4.44
N LYS A 309 8.84 17.38 4.01
CA LYS A 309 9.90 16.86 4.89
C LYS A 309 10.59 17.96 5.70
N ARG A 310 10.98 19.08 5.06
CA ARG A 310 11.66 20.18 5.74
C ARG A 310 10.78 20.88 6.78
N VAL A 311 9.47 20.97 6.51
CA VAL A 311 8.50 21.50 7.47
C VAL A 311 8.41 20.58 8.69
N VAL A 312 8.38 19.27 8.46
CA VAL A 312 8.40 18.28 9.55
C VAL A 312 9.70 18.36 10.35
N GLU A 313 10.86 18.45 9.70
CA GLU A 313 12.16 18.63 10.35
C GLU A 313 12.20 19.89 11.22
N SER A 314 11.71 21.02 10.71
CA SER A 314 11.59 22.27 11.47
C SER A 314 10.69 22.13 12.71
N LYS A 315 9.52 21.49 12.57
CA LYS A 315 8.62 21.20 13.71
C LYS A 315 9.29 20.33 14.78
N ILE A 316 10.14 19.38 14.36
CA ILE A 316 10.92 18.54 15.28
C ILE A 316 11.96 19.38 16.02
N GLU A 317 12.72 20.20 15.30
CA GLU A 317 13.73 21.09 15.90
C GLU A 317 13.11 22.06 16.92
N GLU A 318 12.00 22.70 16.55
CA GLU A 318 11.25 23.60 17.42
C GLU A 318 10.81 22.88 18.71
N TYR A 319 10.13 21.73 18.60
CA TYR A 319 9.65 20.99 19.76
C TYR A 319 10.79 20.56 20.70
N HIS A 320 11.93 20.12 20.15
CA HIS A 320 13.06 19.68 20.95
C HIS A 320 13.91 20.83 21.51
N GLY A 321 13.77 22.05 20.98
CA GLY A 321 14.32 23.26 21.56
C GLY A 321 13.60 23.75 22.82
N LEU A 322 12.36 23.29 23.06
CA LEU A 322 11.57 23.70 24.23
C LEU A 322 12.10 23.11 25.54
N THR A 323 12.03 23.93 26.59
CA THR A 323 12.26 23.51 27.98
C THR A 323 11.18 22.53 28.45
N LEU A 324 11.47 21.78 29.52
CA LEU A 324 10.49 20.89 30.15
C LEU A 324 9.24 21.63 30.64
N LYS A 325 9.38 22.88 31.08
CA LYS A 325 8.24 23.70 31.52
C LYS A 325 7.34 24.04 30.35
N GLU A 326 7.91 24.52 29.24
CA GLU A 326 7.16 24.80 28.01
C GLU A 326 6.51 23.52 27.48
N LYS A 327 7.21 22.38 27.54
CA LYS A 327 6.64 21.10 27.12
C LYS A 327 5.38 20.69 27.88
N ARG A 328 5.28 21.03 29.17
CA ARG A 328 4.12 20.73 30.04
C ARG A 328 2.95 21.72 29.89
N MET A 329 3.18 22.89 29.29
CA MET A 329 2.19 23.98 29.17
C MET A 329 1.40 23.92 27.86
N LEU A 330 1.66 22.90 27.05
CA LEU A 330 1.13 22.65 25.71
C LEU A 330 0.54 21.25 25.73
#